data_AF-W9YVQ3-F1
#
_entry.id   AF-W9YVQ3-F1
#
_cell.length_a   1.000
_cell.length_b   1.000
_cell.length_c   1.000
_cell.angle_alpha   90.00
_cell.angle_beta   90.00
_cell.angle_gamma   90.00
#
_symmetry.space_group_name_H-M   'P 1'
#
loop_
_entity.id
_entity.type
_entity.pdbx_description
1 polymer ?
#
loop_
_entity_poly.entity_id
_entity_poly.type
_entity_poly.pdbx_seq_one_letter_code
_entity_poly.pdbx_strand_id
1 'polypeptide(L)'
;MHPHCSTEESITSNPSDEKWWVQGDKYLAGTCACESCRLASGFEIQTWAFIPRANISIVAPDSSRTEVPLDFESLPTGALRSYQSSQGVVRHFCGGCGATTTLYYSDRNPLLIDNDGGPDNGGFHAYNLNSKSPLKEVTARTPGRSKLITTVYDINKKDILITIMQPDSVVRAYKMPKSKQIKDADFKVLGDWSALCSWKSPAGNDYVYLFGKGQAVQLLLQETKKSFKFIQ
;
A
#
# COMPACT_ATOMS: atom_id res chain seq x y z
N MET A 1 12.49 -16.64 -6.20
CA MET A 1 12.69 -15.30 -6.77
C MET A 1 14.12 -14.89 -6.45
N HIS A 2 14.97 -14.68 -7.45
CA HIS A 2 16.37 -14.31 -7.23
C HIS A 2 16.46 -12.78 -7.03
N PRO A 3 17.20 -12.27 -6.02
CA PRO A 3 17.30 -10.83 -5.79
C PRO A 3 18.09 -10.18 -6.93
N HIS A 4 17.47 -9.34 -7.75
CA HIS A 4 18.11 -8.75 -8.94
C HIS A 4 19.50 -8.16 -8.66
N CYS A 5 19.70 -7.53 -7.51
CA CYS A 5 20.97 -6.91 -7.11
C CYS A 5 22.10 -7.89 -6.71
N SER A 6 21.80 -9.17 -6.49
CA SER A 6 22.78 -10.20 -6.12
C SER A 6 22.71 -11.43 -7.02
N THR A 7 22.01 -11.32 -8.15
CA THR A 7 21.83 -12.41 -9.10
C THR A 7 22.70 -12.16 -10.30
N GLU A 8 23.52 -13.15 -10.67
CA GLU A 8 24.38 -13.10 -11.85
C GLU A 8 23.61 -12.65 -13.10
N GLU A 9 24.24 -11.82 -13.92
CA GLU A 9 23.63 -11.30 -15.14
C GLU A 9 23.24 -12.41 -16.12
N SER A 10 24.00 -13.51 -16.13
CA SER A 10 23.65 -14.71 -16.91
C SER A 10 22.28 -15.31 -16.54
N ILE A 11 21.82 -15.09 -15.30
CA ILE A 11 20.50 -15.53 -14.80
C ILE A 11 19.44 -14.45 -15.03
N THR A 12 19.80 -13.15 -14.98
CA THR A 12 18.84 -12.04 -15.13
C THR A 12 18.69 -11.50 -16.56
N SER A 13 19.60 -11.86 -17.47
CA SER A 13 19.67 -11.39 -18.86
C SER A 13 18.44 -11.72 -19.71
N ASN A 14 17.63 -12.68 -19.27
CA ASN A 14 16.38 -13.08 -19.93
C ASN A 14 16.50 -13.18 -21.47
N PRO A 15 17.45 -13.97 -22.00
CA PRO A 15 17.78 -13.98 -23.43
C PRO A 15 16.63 -14.48 -24.30
N SER A 16 15.71 -15.26 -23.73
CA SER A 16 14.50 -15.77 -24.39
C SER A 16 13.31 -14.79 -24.32
N ASP A 17 13.50 -13.61 -23.73
CA ASP A 17 12.47 -12.58 -23.55
C ASP A 17 11.21 -13.10 -22.83
N GLU A 18 11.41 -13.99 -21.84
CA GLU A 18 10.32 -14.53 -21.03
C GLU A 18 9.65 -13.42 -20.22
N LYS A 19 8.33 -13.34 -20.31
CA LYS A 19 7.53 -12.38 -19.55
C LYS A 19 7.25 -12.93 -18.14
N TRP A 20 8.31 -13.21 -17.38
CA TRP A 20 8.23 -13.78 -16.03
C TRP A 20 7.42 -12.94 -15.04
N TRP A 21 7.23 -11.65 -15.35
CA TRP A 21 6.39 -10.72 -14.59
C TRP A 21 4.90 -10.77 -14.96
N VAL A 22 4.46 -11.71 -15.80
CA VAL A 22 3.05 -11.89 -16.16
C VAL A 22 2.65 -13.35 -15.97
N GLN A 23 1.54 -13.57 -15.27
CA GLN A 23 0.89 -14.88 -15.16
C GLN A 23 -0.55 -14.75 -15.69
N GLY A 24 -0.81 -15.31 -16.87
CA GLY A 24 -2.08 -15.12 -17.56
C GLY A 24 -2.28 -13.65 -17.94
N ASP A 25 -3.28 -13.00 -17.34
CA ASP A 25 -3.65 -11.59 -17.54
C ASP A 25 -3.23 -10.67 -16.37
N LYS A 26 -2.42 -11.17 -15.43
CA LYS A 26 -2.03 -10.44 -14.20
C LYS A 26 -0.53 -10.23 -14.11
N TYR A 27 -0.13 -9.05 -13.62
CA TYR A 27 1.27 -8.78 -13.27
C TYR A 27 1.69 -9.55 -12.02
N LEU A 28 2.94 -10.00 -12.00
CA LEU A 28 3.58 -10.58 -10.83
C LEU A 28 3.68 -9.52 -9.74
N ALA A 29 3.04 -9.79 -8.62
CA ALA A 29 3.16 -9.02 -7.40
C ALA A 29 3.67 -9.91 -6.27
N GLY A 30 4.39 -9.32 -5.33
CA GLY A 30 4.96 -10.05 -4.20
C GLY A 30 5.40 -9.15 -3.07
N THR A 31 5.79 -9.78 -1.97
CA THR A 31 6.41 -9.11 -0.83
C THR A 31 7.93 -9.26 -0.91
N CYS A 32 8.66 -8.20 -0.61
CA CYS A 32 10.11 -8.17 -0.59
C CYS A 32 10.60 -7.68 0.77
N ALA A 33 11.41 -8.50 1.42
CA ALA A 33 12.06 -8.20 2.70
C ALA A 33 13.58 -7.97 2.54
N CYS A 34 14.06 -7.74 1.31
CA CYS A 34 15.49 -7.53 1.08
C CYS A 34 15.97 -6.21 1.70
N GLU A 35 17.25 -6.16 2.06
CA GLU A 35 17.85 -4.99 2.69
C GLU A 35 17.67 -3.71 1.87
N SER A 36 17.81 -3.77 0.54
CA SER A 36 17.58 -2.62 -0.34
C SER A 36 16.15 -2.07 -0.22
N CYS A 37 15.14 -2.95 -0.22
CA CYS A 37 13.75 -2.51 -0.06
C CYS A 37 13.49 -1.98 1.35
N ARG A 38 14.08 -2.61 2.38
CA ARG A 38 13.96 -2.16 3.77
C ARG A 38 14.53 -0.77 3.99
N LEU A 39 15.75 -0.54 3.52
CA LEU A 39 16.43 0.74 3.66
C LEU A 39 15.77 1.84 2.81
N ALA A 40 15.35 1.51 1.59
CA ALA A 40 14.74 2.48 0.67
C ALA A 40 13.35 2.93 1.11
N SER A 41 12.54 2.01 1.64
CA SER A 41 11.16 2.28 2.03
C SER A 41 11.01 2.61 3.52
N GLY A 42 11.99 2.26 4.34
CA GLY A 42 11.87 2.32 5.81
C GLY A 42 10.88 1.29 6.36
N PHE A 43 10.64 0.20 5.63
CA PHE A 43 9.68 -0.86 5.94
C PHE A 43 10.31 -2.26 5.90
N GLU A 44 10.05 -3.10 6.91
CA GLU A 44 10.63 -4.45 7.04
C GLU A 44 10.24 -5.38 5.87
N ILE A 45 9.03 -5.20 5.34
CA ILE A 45 8.50 -5.95 4.19
C ILE A 45 7.76 -4.95 3.31
N GLN A 46 8.09 -4.92 2.01
CA GLN A 46 7.45 -4.05 1.03
C GLN A 46 6.72 -4.87 -0.04
N THR A 47 5.48 -4.52 -0.34
CA THR A 47 4.76 -5.08 -1.49
C THR A 47 5.19 -4.38 -2.77
N TRP A 48 5.45 -5.16 -3.82
CA TRP A 48 5.83 -4.69 -5.16
C TRP A 48 5.03 -5.42 -6.23
N ALA A 49 4.86 -4.77 -7.38
CA ALA A 49 4.45 -5.41 -8.62
C ALA A 49 5.43 -5.04 -9.74
N PHE A 50 5.67 -5.97 -10.65
CA PHE A 50 6.52 -5.75 -11.81
C PHE A 50 5.64 -5.33 -12.99
N ILE A 51 5.59 -4.02 -13.25
CA ILE A 51 4.76 -3.43 -14.30
C ILE A 51 5.68 -2.75 -15.32
N PRO A 52 5.62 -3.12 -16.61
CA PRO A 52 6.35 -2.41 -17.65
C PRO A 52 6.00 -0.92 -17.66
N ARG A 53 7.00 -0.04 -17.81
CA ARG A 53 6.77 1.41 -17.85
C ARG A 53 5.76 1.83 -18.91
N ALA A 54 5.73 1.14 -20.06
CA ALA A 54 4.76 1.37 -21.14
C ALA A 54 3.30 1.18 -20.71
N ASN A 55 3.06 0.45 -19.60
CA ASN A 55 1.75 0.16 -19.06
C ASN A 55 1.42 1.02 -17.83
N ILE A 56 2.24 2.04 -17.53
CA ILE A 56 1.98 3.04 -16.49
C ILE A 56 1.65 4.35 -17.18
N SER A 57 0.43 4.83 -16.99
CA SER A 57 0.00 6.15 -17.47
C SER A 57 -0.07 7.14 -16.31
N ILE A 58 0.32 8.37 -16.58
CA ILE A 58 0.11 9.52 -15.71
C ILE A 58 -0.83 10.50 -16.38
N VAL A 59 -1.32 11.44 -15.59
CA VAL A 59 -2.17 12.50 -16.13
C VAL A 59 -1.26 13.62 -16.58
N ALA A 60 -1.43 14.05 -17.82
CA ALA A 60 -0.66 15.13 -18.39
C ALA A 60 -0.71 16.34 -17.43
N PRO A 61 0.44 16.98 -17.17
CA PRO A 61 0.50 18.13 -16.29
C PRO A 61 -0.14 19.38 -16.90
N ASP A 62 -0.52 19.32 -18.18
CA ASP A 62 -1.37 20.33 -18.79
C ASP A 62 -2.81 20.25 -18.25
N SER A 63 -3.58 21.32 -18.44
CA SER A 63 -4.96 21.38 -17.97
C SER A 63 -5.89 20.40 -18.71
N SER A 64 -5.37 19.66 -19.71
CA SER A 64 -6.16 18.82 -20.62
C SER A 64 -6.68 17.54 -19.94
N ARG A 65 -6.07 17.12 -18.82
CA ARG A 65 -6.40 15.88 -18.09
C ARG A 65 -6.31 14.60 -18.94
N THR A 66 -5.50 14.64 -20.00
CA THR A 66 -5.25 13.50 -20.88
C THR A 66 -4.34 12.49 -20.17
N GLU A 67 -4.64 11.20 -20.25
CA GLU A 67 -3.69 10.16 -19.81
C GLU A 67 -2.57 10.03 -20.84
N VAL A 68 -1.34 10.17 -20.38
CA VAL A 68 -0.13 10.02 -21.19
C VAL A 68 0.76 8.96 -20.54
N PRO A 69 1.54 8.19 -21.33
CA PRO A 69 2.51 7.27 -20.77
C PRO A 69 3.44 7.97 -19.78
N LEU A 70 3.81 7.28 -18.69
CA LEU A 70 4.76 7.81 -17.72
C LEU A 70 6.09 8.13 -18.39
N ASP A 71 6.40 9.43 -18.45
CA ASP A 71 7.70 9.92 -18.86
C ASP A 71 8.41 10.70 -17.76
N PHE A 72 9.43 10.09 -17.18
CA PHE A 72 10.21 10.65 -16.06
C PHE A 72 10.94 11.94 -16.45
N GLU A 73 11.32 12.10 -17.72
CA GLU A 73 12.01 13.29 -18.23
C GLU A 73 11.04 14.48 -18.42
N SER A 74 9.76 14.19 -18.67
CA SER A 74 8.72 15.21 -18.88
C SER A 74 7.90 15.51 -17.62
N LEU A 75 8.28 14.96 -16.46
CA LEU A 75 7.57 15.22 -15.21
C LEU A 75 7.77 16.68 -14.77
N PRO A 76 6.74 17.33 -14.21
CA PRO A 76 6.90 18.65 -13.60
C PRO A 76 7.97 18.61 -12.50
N THR A 77 8.78 19.67 -12.43
CA THR A 77 9.79 19.84 -11.39
C THR A 77 9.17 19.67 -10.00
N GLY A 78 9.66 18.69 -9.24
CA GLY A 78 9.19 18.40 -7.88
C GLY A 78 8.03 17.40 -7.78
N ALA A 79 7.46 16.93 -8.90
CA ALA A 79 6.40 15.92 -8.89
C ALA A 79 6.88 14.59 -8.27
N LEU A 80 8.05 14.11 -8.68
CA LEU A 80 8.74 12.99 -8.07
C LEU A 80 10.18 13.40 -7.72
N ARG A 81 10.65 12.99 -6.55
CA ARG A 81 12.07 12.95 -6.22
C ARG A 81 12.62 11.60 -6.63
N SER A 82 13.88 11.58 -7.05
CA SER A 82 14.58 10.37 -7.43
C SER A 82 15.94 10.29 -6.78
N TYR A 83 16.40 9.07 -6.57
CA TYR A 83 17.80 8.80 -6.26
C TYR A 83 18.21 7.47 -6.89
N GLN A 84 19.49 7.37 -7.21
CA GLN A 84 20.07 6.13 -7.72
C GLN A 84 20.44 5.24 -6.54
N SER A 85 19.74 4.11 -6.41
CA SER A 85 19.95 3.17 -5.30
C SER A 85 21.10 2.18 -5.55
N SER A 86 21.39 1.89 -6.83
CA SER A 86 22.56 1.15 -7.29
C SER A 86 22.80 1.48 -8.77
N GLN A 87 23.88 0.95 -9.36
CA GLN A 87 24.11 1.10 -10.81
C GLN A 87 22.88 0.63 -11.60
N GLY A 88 22.32 1.51 -12.45
CA GLY A 88 21.15 1.21 -13.28
C GLY A 88 19.79 1.16 -12.57
N VAL A 89 19.71 1.37 -11.24
CA VAL A 89 18.45 1.30 -10.49
C VAL A 89 18.10 2.63 -9.85
N VAL A 90 17.12 3.31 -10.44
CA VAL A 90 16.59 4.60 -9.96
C VAL A 90 15.27 4.36 -9.25
N ARG A 91 15.12 4.93 -8.04
CA ARG A 91 13.88 4.90 -7.27
C ARG A 91 13.24 6.27 -7.28
N HIS A 92 11.93 6.32 -7.48
CA HIS A 92 11.14 7.56 -7.48
C HIS A 92 10.14 7.54 -6.32
N PHE A 93 9.94 8.69 -5.68
CA PHE A 93 8.96 8.87 -4.59
C PHE A 93 8.39 10.28 -4.62
N CYS A 94 7.19 10.48 -4.05
CA CYS A 94 6.60 11.81 -3.95
C CYS A 94 7.45 12.70 -3.04
N GLY A 95 7.93 13.83 -3.58
CA GLY A 95 8.77 14.77 -2.85
C GLY A 95 8.06 15.54 -1.74
N GLY A 96 6.72 15.55 -1.74
CA GLY A 96 5.89 16.21 -0.74
C GLY A 96 5.54 15.33 0.46
N CYS A 97 5.07 14.09 0.24
CA CYS A 97 4.50 13.26 1.30
C CYS A 97 5.25 11.94 1.60
N GLY A 98 6.12 11.45 0.70
CA GLY A 98 6.85 10.19 0.90
C GLY A 98 5.96 8.92 0.99
N ALA A 99 4.72 8.98 0.50
CA ALA A 99 3.70 7.95 0.72
C ALA A 99 3.90 6.62 -0.05
N THR A 100 3.27 5.56 0.47
CA THR A 100 3.18 4.20 -0.08
C THR A 100 1.69 3.80 -0.10
N THR A 101 1.11 3.56 -1.28
CA THR A 101 -0.36 3.51 -1.45
C THR A 101 -0.94 2.09 -1.41
N THR A 102 -2.20 1.91 -0.99
CA THR A 102 -2.96 0.64 -1.08
C THR A 102 -4.19 0.78 -1.99
N LEU A 103 -4.58 -0.33 -2.64
CA LEU A 103 -5.76 -0.38 -3.50
C LEU A 103 -6.89 -1.14 -2.80
N TYR A 104 -8.04 -0.50 -2.66
CA TYR A 104 -9.30 -1.14 -2.28
C TYR A 104 -10.12 -1.45 -3.53
N TYR A 105 -10.34 -2.74 -3.80
CA TYR A 105 -11.15 -3.14 -4.96
C TYR A 105 -12.56 -3.53 -4.53
N SER A 106 -13.57 -2.94 -5.17
CA SER A 106 -14.95 -3.44 -5.15
C SER A 106 -15.55 -3.28 -6.55
N ASP A 107 -16.27 -4.29 -7.04
CA ASP A 107 -16.80 -4.33 -8.42
C ASP A 107 -17.65 -3.11 -8.80
N ARG A 108 -18.20 -2.40 -7.81
CA ARG A 108 -19.07 -1.24 -8.03
C ARG A 108 -18.36 0.10 -7.84
N ASN A 109 -17.40 0.18 -6.92
CA ASN A 109 -16.71 1.43 -6.55
C ASN A 109 -15.29 1.11 -6.03
N PRO A 110 -14.31 0.89 -6.90
CA PRO A 110 -12.92 0.72 -6.51
C PRO A 110 -12.38 2.05 -5.95
N LEU A 111 -11.59 1.99 -4.88
CA LEU A 111 -10.99 3.14 -4.22
C LEU A 111 -9.46 2.99 -4.16
N LEU A 112 -8.74 4.06 -4.48
CA LEU A 112 -7.34 4.21 -4.12
C LEU A 112 -7.29 4.75 -2.69
N ILE A 113 -6.58 4.09 -1.79
CA ILE A 113 -6.51 4.53 -0.40
C ILE A 113 -5.04 4.77 -0.04
N ASP A 114 -4.75 5.98 0.40
CA ASP A 114 -3.41 6.41 0.77
C ASP A 114 -3.35 6.75 2.25
N ASN A 115 -2.22 6.47 2.91
CA ASN A 115 -1.99 6.90 4.28
C ASN A 115 -1.34 8.30 4.30
N ASP A 116 -1.73 9.13 5.26
CA ASP A 116 -1.14 10.45 5.47
C ASP A 116 -0.33 10.48 6.78
N GLY A 117 0.97 10.68 6.62
CA GLY A 117 1.96 10.81 7.69
C GLY A 117 2.06 12.21 8.31
N GLY A 118 1.23 13.15 7.87
CA GLY A 118 1.23 14.54 8.30
C GLY A 118 0.93 14.71 9.80
N PRO A 119 1.56 15.68 10.47
CA PRO A 119 1.34 15.94 11.90
C PRO A 119 -0.07 16.48 12.18
N ASP A 120 -0.59 17.35 11.31
CA ASP A 120 -1.84 18.09 11.54
C ASP A 120 -3.04 17.52 10.76
N ASN A 121 -2.78 16.94 9.59
CA ASN A 121 -3.81 16.39 8.69
C ASN A 121 -3.68 14.88 8.46
N GLY A 122 -2.79 14.21 9.19
CA GLY A 122 -2.48 12.79 8.98
C GLY A 122 -3.67 11.85 9.18
N GLY A 123 -3.58 10.66 8.61
CA GLY A 123 -4.63 9.65 8.66
C GLY A 123 -4.71 8.86 7.36
N PHE A 124 -5.83 8.92 6.66
CA PHE A 124 -5.92 8.35 5.32
C PHE A 124 -6.92 9.07 4.43
N HIS A 125 -6.68 8.96 3.12
CA HIS A 125 -7.51 9.51 2.06
C HIS A 125 -7.97 8.37 1.14
N ALA A 126 -9.21 8.44 0.69
CA ALA A 126 -9.78 7.49 -0.26
C ALA A 126 -10.28 8.25 -1.50
N TYR A 127 -9.86 7.80 -2.67
CA TYR A 127 -10.14 8.40 -3.97
C TYR A 127 -10.91 7.42 -4.85
N ASN A 128 -11.91 7.90 -5.56
CA ASN A 128 -12.70 7.07 -6.46
C ASN A 128 -11.91 6.73 -7.73
N LEU A 129 -11.54 5.47 -7.91
CA LEU A 129 -10.79 5.01 -9.10
C LEU A 129 -11.61 5.10 -10.40
N ASN A 130 -12.95 5.12 -10.32
CA ASN A 130 -13.81 5.32 -11.48
C ASN A 130 -14.01 6.81 -11.84
N SER A 131 -13.47 7.73 -11.04
CA SER A 131 -13.59 9.16 -11.34
C SER A 131 -12.58 9.61 -12.38
N LYS A 132 -12.91 10.65 -13.13
CA LYS A 132 -11.94 11.30 -14.03
C LYS A 132 -10.80 11.89 -13.21
N SER A 133 -9.60 11.86 -13.77
CA SER A 133 -8.45 12.52 -13.16
C SER A 133 -8.61 14.05 -13.05
N PRO A 134 -8.06 14.70 -11.99
CA PRO A 134 -7.47 14.08 -10.80
C PRO A 134 -8.53 13.28 -10.03
N LEU A 135 -8.13 12.12 -9.50
CA LEU A 135 -9.07 11.22 -8.82
C LEU A 135 -9.83 11.99 -7.73
N LYS A 136 -11.15 11.93 -7.78
CA LYS A 136 -12.02 12.58 -6.82
C LYS A 136 -11.83 11.92 -5.46
N GLU A 137 -11.34 12.69 -4.49
CA GLU A 137 -11.39 12.28 -3.09
C GLU A 137 -12.85 12.11 -2.67
N VAL A 138 -13.16 10.93 -2.14
CA VAL A 138 -14.51 10.60 -1.64
C VAL A 138 -14.55 10.56 -0.12
N THR A 139 -13.41 10.43 0.54
CA THR A 139 -13.30 10.45 2.00
C THR A 139 -11.89 10.79 2.45
N ALA A 140 -11.78 11.63 3.47
CA ALA A 140 -10.60 11.75 4.31
C ALA A 140 -10.96 11.45 5.77
N ARG A 141 -10.04 10.81 6.49
CA ARG A 141 -10.13 10.61 7.94
C ARG A 141 -8.82 11.06 8.55
N THR A 142 -8.90 12.00 9.49
CA THR A 142 -7.72 12.63 10.10
C THR A 142 -7.57 12.34 11.60
N PRO A 143 -7.59 11.06 12.04
CA PRO A 143 -7.43 10.72 13.45
C PRO A 143 -6.00 10.93 13.99
N GLY A 144 -5.07 11.34 13.14
CA GLY A 144 -3.66 11.55 13.47
C GLY A 144 -2.75 10.85 12.48
N ARG A 145 -1.44 11.05 12.64
CA ARG A 145 -0.39 10.50 11.78
C ARG A 145 -0.54 8.98 11.57
N SER A 146 -0.73 8.58 10.32
CA SER A 146 -0.73 7.18 9.91
C SER A 146 0.40 6.88 8.95
N LYS A 147 1.12 5.80 9.23
CA LYS A 147 2.21 5.31 8.36
C LYS A 147 1.81 4.08 7.55
N LEU A 148 0.77 3.36 7.99
CA LEU A 148 0.48 2.01 7.52
C LEU A 148 -1.01 1.82 7.33
N ILE A 149 -1.38 1.19 6.23
CA ILE A 149 -2.75 0.91 5.88
C ILE A 149 -2.86 -0.42 5.12
N THR A 150 -3.91 -1.19 5.39
CA THR A 150 -4.22 -2.42 4.67
C THR A 150 -5.72 -2.65 4.66
N THR A 151 -6.19 -3.58 3.82
CA THR A 151 -7.60 -3.98 3.80
C THR A 151 -7.70 -5.48 4.10
N VAL A 152 -8.68 -5.85 4.93
CA VAL A 152 -9.13 -7.23 5.10
C VAL A 152 -10.45 -7.38 4.35
N TYR A 153 -10.48 -8.31 3.41
CA TYR A 153 -11.63 -8.52 2.52
C TYR A 153 -12.53 -9.67 2.99
N ASP A 154 -13.81 -9.55 2.68
CA ASP A 154 -14.83 -10.58 2.85
C ASP A 154 -14.86 -11.20 4.25
N ILE A 155 -14.96 -10.34 5.26
CA ILE A 155 -15.31 -10.78 6.63
C ILE A 155 -16.81 -10.70 6.76
N ASN A 156 -17.48 -11.83 6.53
CA ASN A 156 -18.94 -11.92 6.51
C ASN A 156 -19.57 -10.88 5.56
N LYS A 157 -19.07 -10.84 4.31
CA LYS A 157 -19.52 -9.95 3.23
C LYS A 157 -19.26 -8.46 3.50
N LYS A 158 -18.29 -8.15 4.37
CA LYS A 158 -17.86 -6.79 4.68
C LYS A 158 -16.36 -6.69 4.49
N ASP A 159 -15.94 -5.55 3.95
CA ASP A 159 -14.53 -5.23 3.84
C ASP A 159 -14.16 -4.19 4.91
N ILE A 160 -12.98 -4.37 5.48
CA ILE A 160 -12.52 -3.60 6.63
C ILE A 160 -11.13 -3.05 6.31
N LEU A 161 -11.02 -1.73 6.31
CA LEU A 161 -9.76 -1.01 6.21
C LEU A 161 -9.14 -0.91 7.60
N ILE A 162 -7.87 -1.30 7.71
CA ILE A 162 -7.10 -1.29 8.95
C ILE A 162 -5.93 -0.33 8.81
N THR A 163 -5.69 0.46 9.85
CA THR A 163 -4.55 1.38 9.93
C THR A 163 -4.13 1.56 11.38
N ILE A 164 -2.89 1.94 11.62
CA ILE A 164 -2.37 2.23 12.96
C ILE A 164 -1.99 3.70 13.06
N MET A 165 -2.50 4.36 14.09
CA MET A 165 -2.15 5.74 14.38
C MET A 165 -0.93 5.78 15.29
N GLN A 166 0.10 6.45 14.83
CA GLN A 166 1.36 6.57 15.56
C GLN A 166 1.22 7.38 16.86
N PRO A 167 0.45 8.49 16.93
CA PRO A 167 0.39 9.31 18.14
C PRO A 167 -0.11 8.58 19.39
N ASP A 168 -1.03 7.63 19.23
CA ASP A 168 -1.63 6.90 20.36
C ASP A 168 -1.37 5.39 20.34
N SER A 169 -0.68 4.89 19.31
CA SER A 169 -0.37 3.46 19.12
C SER A 169 -1.62 2.58 19.06
N VAL A 170 -2.69 3.06 18.43
CA VAL A 170 -3.95 2.34 18.30
C VAL A 170 -4.17 1.88 16.85
N VAL A 171 -4.33 0.56 16.69
CA VAL A 171 -4.89 -0.04 15.46
C VAL A 171 -6.37 0.28 15.41
N ARG A 172 -6.82 0.85 14.30
CA ARG A 172 -8.20 1.25 14.05
C ARG A 172 -8.73 0.54 12.81
N ALA A 173 -10.00 0.15 12.89
CA ALA A 173 -10.73 -0.51 11.81
C ALA A 173 -11.86 0.37 11.28
N TYR A 174 -12.06 0.38 9.96
CA TYR A 174 -13.09 1.16 9.29
C TYR A 174 -13.88 0.29 8.32
N LYS A 175 -15.22 0.29 8.45
CA LYS A 175 -16.10 -0.40 7.49
C LYS A 175 -16.06 0.32 6.16
N MET A 176 -15.71 -0.40 5.11
CA MET A 176 -15.70 0.11 3.73
C MET A 176 -17.07 -0.10 3.06
N PRO A 177 -17.42 0.74 2.06
CA PRO A 177 -16.65 1.88 1.53
C PRO A 177 -16.87 3.19 2.31
N LYS A 178 -17.77 3.22 3.30
CA LYS A 178 -18.16 4.47 4.02
C LYS A 178 -17.09 5.00 4.99
N SER A 179 -16.00 4.26 5.17
CA SER A 179 -14.94 4.54 6.14
C SER A 179 -15.50 4.88 7.54
N LYS A 180 -16.49 4.10 7.99
CA LYS A 180 -17.08 4.25 9.33
C LYS A 180 -16.24 3.48 10.33
N GLN A 181 -15.62 4.19 11.28
CA GLN A 181 -14.78 3.55 12.30
C GLN A 181 -15.59 2.55 13.14
N ILE A 182 -14.96 1.44 13.49
CA ILE A 182 -15.45 0.40 14.38
C ILE A 182 -14.72 0.58 15.72
N LYS A 183 -15.27 1.42 16.61
CA LYS A 183 -14.62 1.75 17.89
C LYS A 183 -14.35 0.52 18.78
N ASP A 184 -15.19 -0.50 18.71
CA ASP A 184 -15.00 -1.75 19.47
C ASP A 184 -13.77 -2.56 19.00
N ALA A 185 -13.22 -2.22 17.83
CA ALA A 185 -12.00 -2.80 17.29
C ALA A 185 -10.78 -1.91 17.54
N ASP A 186 -10.89 -0.80 18.26
CA ASP A 186 -9.71 0.00 18.63
C ASP A 186 -8.82 -0.86 19.55
N PHE A 187 -7.58 -1.12 19.13
CA PHE A 187 -6.66 -2.00 19.84
C PHE A 187 -5.31 -1.33 20.03
N LYS A 188 -4.90 -1.14 21.29
CA LYS A 188 -3.63 -0.49 21.63
C LYS A 188 -2.48 -1.49 21.53
N VAL A 189 -1.48 -1.16 20.71
CA VAL A 189 -0.30 -2.00 20.49
C VAL A 189 0.93 -1.12 20.30
N LEU A 190 1.84 -1.16 21.27
CA LEU A 190 3.04 -0.33 21.28
C LEU A 190 4.11 -0.92 20.35
N GLY A 191 4.66 -0.09 19.47
CA GLY A 191 5.80 -0.48 18.65
C GLY A 191 6.12 0.54 17.58
N ASP A 192 7.35 0.43 17.05
CA ASP A 192 7.78 1.17 15.86
C ASP A 192 7.49 0.32 14.62
N TRP A 193 6.26 0.45 14.14
CA TRP A 193 5.72 -0.41 13.09
C TRP A 193 6.15 0.03 11.70
N SER A 194 6.52 -0.96 10.92
CA SER A 194 7.14 -0.85 9.60
C SER A 194 6.45 -1.74 8.56
N ALA A 195 5.48 -2.56 8.93
CA ALA A 195 4.58 -3.17 7.95
C ALA A 195 3.26 -3.51 8.63
N LEU A 196 2.18 -3.44 7.85
CA LEU A 196 0.84 -3.85 8.23
C LEU A 196 0.26 -4.70 7.11
N CYS A 197 0.04 -5.98 7.38
CA CYS A 197 -0.42 -6.93 6.37
C CYS A 197 -1.69 -7.64 6.86
N SER A 198 -2.64 -7.87 5.97
CA SER A 198 -3.77 -8.76 6.23
C SER A 198 -3.51 -10.14 5.63
N TRP A 199 -4.05 -11.18 6.26
CA TRP A 199 -4.02 -12.54 5.72
C TRP A 199 -5.24 -13.33 6.21
N LYS A 200 -5.87 -14.08 5.31
CA LYS A 200 -6.98 -14.99 5.65
C LYS A 200 -6.46 -16.43 5.62
N SER A 201 -6.67 -17.17 6.71
CA SER A 201 -6.25 -18.57 6.77
C SER A 201 -7.15 -19.48 5.94
N PRO A 202 -6.69 -20.69 5.58
CA PRO A 202 -7.55 -21.71 4.98
C PRO A 202 -8.75 -22.10 5.84
N ALA A 203 -8.67 -21.91 7.16
CA ALA A 203 -9.76 -22.13 8.10
C ALA A 203 -10.76 -20.95 8.14
N GLY A 204 -10.54 -19.90 7.36
CA GLY A 204 -11.40 -18.72 7.28
C GLY A 204 -11.16 -17.66 8.38
N ASN A 205 -10.05 -17.75 9.12
CA ASN A 205 -9.71 -16.75 10.14
C ASN A 205 -8.98 -15.56 9.51
N ASP A 206 -9.36 -14.36 9.94
CA ASP A 206 -8.83 -13.10 9.42
C ASP A 206 -7.76 -12.51 10.34
N TYR A 207 -6.52 -12.49 9.88
CA TYR A 207 -5.38 -11.99 10.64
C TYR A 207 -4.86 -10.66 10.11
N VAL A 208 -4.33 -9.87 11.02
CA VAL A 208 -3.58 -8.66 10.77
C VAL A 208 -2.23 -8.79 11.45
N TYR A 209 -1.16 -8.59 10.69
CA TYR A 209 0.21 -8.66 11.17
C TYR A 209 0.84 -7.28 11.18
N LEU A 210 1.46 -6.93 12.30
CA LEU A 210 2.31 -5.78 12.47
C LEU A 210 3.75 -6.25 12.59
N PHE A 211 4.64 -5.75 11.73
CA PHE A 211 6.07 -5.99 11.82
C PHE A 211 6.78 -4.69 12.12
N GLY A 212 7.71 -4.70 13.06
CA GLY A 212 8.41 -3.51 13.53
C GLY A 212 9.78 -3.85 14.11
N LYS A 213 10.53 -2.84 14.55
CA LYS A 213 11.91 -2.99 15.05
C LYS A 213 12.03 -4.09 16.10
N GLY A 214 12.54 -5.25 15.69
CA GLY A 214 12.78 -6.42 16.56
C GLY A 214 11.53 -7.14 17.07
N GLN A 215 10.35 -6.87 16.50
CA GLN A 215 9.11 -7.48 16.98
C GLN A 215 8.08 -7.69 15.86
N ALA A 216 7.23 -8.70 16.06
CA ALA A 216 6.06 -8.97 15.24
C ALA A 216 4.86 -9.22 16.14
N VAL A 217 3.71 -8.67 15.78
CA VAL A 217 2.43 -8.89 16.48
C VAL A 217 1.43 -9.44 15.46
N GLN A 218 0.81 -10.56 15.82
CA GLN A 218 -0.33 -11.13 15.11
C GLN A 218 -1.60 -10.75 15.86
N LEU A 219 -2.59 -10.22 15.15
CA LEU A 219 -3.92 -9.93 15.67
C LEU A 219 -4.95 -10.72 14.85
N LEU A 220 -5.90 -11.35 15.51
CA LEU A 220 -7.09 -11.95 14.89
C LEU A 220 -8.24 -10.93 14.93
N LEU A 221 -8.80 -10.63 13.76
CA LEU A 221 -9.98 -9.78 13.62
C LEU A 221 -11.24 -10.64 13.67
N GLN A 222 -11.96 -10.57 14.77
CA GLN A 222 -13.13 -11.43 15.01
C GLN A 222 -14.42 -10.62 14.93
N GLU A 223 -15.44 -11.14 14.23
CA GLU A 223 -16.80 -10.61 14.34
C GLU A 223 -17.41 -10.97 15.70
N THR A 224 -18.09 -10.00 16.31
CA THR A 224 -18.91 -10.18 17.50
C THR A 224 -20.39 -10.03 17.13
N LYS A 225 -21.31 -10.34 18.06
CA LYS A 225 -22.77 -10.26 17.80
C LYS A 225 -23.24 -8.94 17.16
N LYS A 226 -22.51 -7.83 17.36
CA LYS A 226 -22.88 -6.50 16.84
C LYS A 226 -21.73 -5.71 16.19
N SER A 227 -20.49 -6.23 16.19
CA SER A 227 -19.30 -5.44 15.85
C SER A 227 -18.11 -6.30 15.43
N PHE A 228 -16.91 -5.72 15.41
CA PHE A 228 -15.64 -6.44 15.24
C PHE A 228 -14.70 -6.09 16.39
N LYS A 229 -13.78 -6.99 16.72
CA LYS A 229 -12.73 -6.75 17.71
C LYS A 229 -11.42 -7.39 17.26
N PHE A 230 -10.31 -6.77 17.62
CA PHE A 230 -9.01 -7.44 17.57
C PHE A 230 -8.76 -8.21 18.87
N ILE A 231 -8.20 -9.40 18.74
CA ILE A 231 -7.64 -10.19 19.83
C ILE A 231 -6.24 -10.64 19.42
N GLN A 232 -5.33 -10.67 20.40
CA GLN A 232 -3.96 -11.16 20.22
C GLN A 232 -3.88 -12.64 20.57
#